data_AF-E4Y4I8-F1
#
_entry.id   AF-E4Y4I8-F1
#
_cell.length_a   1.000
_cell.length_b   1.000
_cell.length_c   1.000
_cell.angle_alpha   90.00
_cell.angle_beta   90.00
_cell.angle_gamma   90.00
#
_symmetry.space_group_name_H-M   'P 1'
#
loop_
_entity.id
_entity.type
_entity.pdbx_description
1 polymer ?
#
loop_
_entity_poly.entity_id
_entity_poly.type
_entity_poly.pdbx_seq_one_letter_code
_entity_poly.pdbx_strand_id
1 'polypeptide(L)'
;MRDLLTFSLAFFHQPDVASSMFVTSDAISFKLKYPNLADLLEYYIPETDASQYLSYGCNCNLLESKGLATPGHGAAVDQIDHACKNYKDCQRCVQIEDGSECNLEGPNALYKLGFLSDQPYCMNPVKSCNRHLCECDKQFAEELKQALPFYDSQFSNENHDRSKCQHKPKLSFNSSPRMRPMGVTGDGFNFIGGGDKASTEMFLHDDDAKCCGPSTGPKKIYHDAVKQCCNPTKKEYFLANIGECPPDWNL
;
A
#
# COMPACT_ATOMS: atom_id res chain seq x y z
N MET A 1 72.84 27.62 -20.48
CA MET A 1 72.53 26.25 -20.97
C MET A 1 71.58 25.60 -19.98
N ARG A 2 70.48 25.02 -20.50
CA ARG A 2 69.38 24.29 -19.84
C ARG A 2 68.29 25.19 -19.23
N ASP A 3 67.23 25.57 -19.95
CA ASP A 3 66.10 24.82 -20.54
C ASP A 3 64.92 24.57 -19.57
N LEU A 4 63.77 25.19 -19.92
CA LEU A 4 62.40 24.63 -20.07
C LEU A 4 61.74 24.02 -18.79
N LEU A 5 60.48 24.24 -18.38
CA LEU A 5 59.20 24.51 -19.06
C LEU A 5 58.22 25.21 -18.09
N THR A 6 57.48 26.20 -18.59
CA THR A 6 56.25 26.72 -18.00
C THR A 6 55.08 25.81 -18.37
N PHE A 7 54.49 25.10 -17.40
CA PHE A 7 53.22 24.40 -17.59
C PHE A 7 52.07 25.30 -17.13
N SER A 8 51.31 25.79 -18.11
CA SER A 8 50.00 26.41 -17.88
C SER A 8 49.05 25.36 -17.31
N LEU A 9 48.52 25.59 -16.11
CA LEU A 9 47.40 24.82 -15.59
C LEU A 9 46.13 25.32 -16.29
N ALA A 10 45.61 24.48 -17.19
CA ALA A 10 44.31 24.64 -17.79
C ALA A 10 43.24 24.69 -16.67
N PHE A 11 42.43 25.74 -16.67
CA PHE A 11 41.18 25.79 -15.93
C PHE A 11 40.26 24.67 -16.44
N PHE A 12 40.14 23.59 -15.67
CA PHE A 12 39.04 22.65 -15.84
C PHE A 12 37.75 23.34 -15.39
N HIS A 13 36.87 23.64 -16.34
CA HIS A 13 35.45 23.88 -16.08
C HIS A 13 34.89 22.63 -15.40
N GLN A 14 34.48 22.74 -14.14
CA GLN A 14 33.64 21.72 -13.51
C GLN A 14 32.22 21.85 -14.09
N PRO A 15 31.58 20.75 -14.47
CA PRO A 15 30.18 20.77 -14.89
C PRO A 15 29.28 21.10 -13.70
N ASP A 16 28.22 21.85 -14.00
CA ASP A 16 27.22 22.37 -13.08
C ASP A 16 26.70 21.29 -12.13
N VAL A 17 27.00 21.43 -10.84
CA VAL A 17 26.25 20.74 -9.78
C VAL A 17 24.89 21.44 -9.70
N ALA A 18 23.88 20.82 -10.31
CA ALA A 18 22.50 21.22 -10.16
C ALA A 18 22.16 21.34 -8.67
N SER A 19 21.78 22.54 -8.24
CA SER A 19 21.25 22.80 -6.91
C SER A 19 20.00 21.94 -6.68
N SER A 20 20.10 20.95 -5.79
CA SER A 20 18.90 20.29 -5.25
C SER A 20 18.12 21.29 -4.40
N MET A 21 16.95 21.65 -4.89
CA MET A 21 15.97 22.48 -4.21
C MET A 21 15.50 21.84 -2.89
N PHE A 22 15.44 22.67 -1.84
CA PHE A 22 14.70 22.51 -0.59
C PHE A 22 14.48 21.08 -0.07
N VAL A 23 15.51 20.53 0.60
CA VAL A 23 15.29 19.40 1.51
C VAL A 23 14.59 19.92 2.77
N THR A 24 13.28 19.72 2.89
CA THR A 24 12.52 20.10 4.09
C THR A 24 12.89 19.18 5.26
N SER A 25 12.74 19.66 6.50
CA SER A 25 12.98 18.84 7.69
C SER A 25 12.16 17.54 7.68
N ASP A 26 10.98 17.56 7.08
CA ASP A 26 10.09 16.40 7.00
C ASP A 26 10.56 15.37 5.98
N ALA A 27 11.12 15.80 4.85
CA ALA A 27 11.77 14.90 3.89
C ALA A 27 13.02 14.23 4.51
N ILE A 28 13.81 14.98 5.29
CA ILE A 28 14.96 14.43 6.04
C ILE A 28 14.47 13.44 7.10
N SER A 29 13.46 13.82 7.88
CA SER A 29 12.88 12.96 8.92
C SER A 29 12.33 11.66 8.33
N PHE A 30 11.62 11.74 7.20
CA PHE A 30 11.16 10.58 6.46
C PHE A 30 12.31 9.71 5.98
N LYS A 31 13.37 10.28 5.40
CA LYS A 31 14.56 9.54 4.98
C LYS A 31 15.28 8.87 6.16
N LEU A 32 15.30 9.49 7.33
CA LEU A 32 15.85 8.89 8.54
C LEU A 32 14.96 7.77 9.11
N LYS A 33 13.62 7.93 9.03
CA LYS A 33 12.66 6.95 9.53
C LYS A 33 12.56 5.73 8.62
N TYR A 34 12.56 5.94 7.30
CA TYR A 34 12.35 4.90 6.28
C TYR A 34 13.40 5.01 5.15
N PRO A 35 14.67 4.73 5.43
CA PRO A 35 15.77 4.98 4.49
C PRO A 35 15.62 4.20 3.19
N ASN A 36 15.27 2.91 3.25
CA ASN A 36 15.15 2.10 2.04
C ASN A 36 14.00 2.56 1.12
N LEU A 37 12.88 2.99 1.70
CA LEU A 37 11.77 3.55 0.94
C LEU A 37 12.18 4.88 0.30
N ALA A 38 12.87 5.74 1.06
CA ALA A 38 13.38 6.99 0.54
C ALA A 38 14.36 6.77 -0.63
N ASP A 39 15.24 5.78 -0.56
CA ASP A 39 16.16 5.43 -1.65
C ASP A 39 15.41 4.97 -2.91
N LEU A 40 14.32 4.21 -2.76
CA LEU A 40 13.48 3.81 -3.89
C LEU A 40 12.73 5.00 -4.49
N LEU A 41 12.19 5.91 -3.67
CA LEU A 41 11.54 7.12 -4.17
C LEU A 41 12.53 8.02 -4.91
N GLU A 42 13.73 8.21 -4.36
CA GLU A 42 14.81 8.98 -5.01
C GLU A 42 15.21 8.38 -6.37
N TYR A 43 15.19 7.04 -6.48
CA TYR A 43 15.44 6.35 -7.74
C TYR A 43 14.30 6.49 -8.76
N TYR A 44 13.04 6.26 -8.36
CA TYR A 44 11.91 6.21 -9.30
C TYR A 44 11.39 7.59 -9.68
N ILE A 45 11.41 8.55 -8.76
CA ILE A 45 10.87 9.90 -8.90
C ILE A 45 11.92 10.96 -8.51
N PRO A 46 13.10 10.97 -9.17
CA PRO A 46 14.16 11.93 -8.85
C PRO A 46 13.65 13.37 -9.01
N GLU A 47 14.24 14.28 -8.25
CA GLU A 47 13.95 15.73 -8.29
C GLU A 47 12.50 16.12 -7.92
N THR A 48 11.70 15.15 -7.47
CA THR A 48 10.33 15.38 -7.00
C THR A 48 10.32 15.55 -5.49
N ASP A 49 9.63 16.58 -5.00
CA ASP A 49 9.36 16.71 -3.57
C ASP A 49 8.33 15.65 -3.14
N ALA A 50 8.84 14.49 -2.70
CA ALA A 50 8.02 13.36 -2.27
C ALA A 50 7.04 13.74 -1.16
N SER A 51 7.33 14.76 -0.33
CA SER A 51 6.48 15.14 0.80
C SER A 51 5.05 15.54 0.37
N GLN A 52 4.91 16.12 -0.82
CA GLN A 52 3.62 16.50 -1.42
C GLN A 52 2.72 15.28 -1.68
N TYR A 53 3.32 14.13 -1.98
CA TYR A 53 2.64 12.88 -2.30
C TYR A 53 2.47 12.01 -1.05
N LEU A 54 3.42 12.04 -0.12
CA LEU A 54 3.41 11.29 1.15
C LEU A 54 2.44 11.85 2.21
N SER A 55 1.63 12.84 1.85
CA SER A 55 0.55 13.40 2.69
C SER A 55 -0.73 13.71 1.89
N TYR A 56 -0.84 13.12 0.70
CA TYR A 56 -1.88 13.36 -0.30
C TYR A 56 -3.17 12.56 -0.07
N GLY A 57 -4.30 13.15 -0.45
CA GLY A 57 -5.60 12.48 -0.50
C GLY A 57 -6.03 11.87 0.84
N CYS A 58 -6.64 10.69 0.76
CA CYS A 58 -7.25 10.02 1.90
C CYS A 58 -6.39 8.89 2.48
N ASN A 59 -5.42 8.39 1.72
CA ASN A 59 -4.65 7.20 2.03
C ASN A 59 -3.16 7.49 2.20
N CYS A 60 -2.60 8.50 1.53
CA CYS A 60 -1.15 8.75 1.55
C CYS A 60 -0.59 9.32 2.86
N ASN A 61 -1.30 9.30 3.99
CA ASN A 61 -0.83 9.75 5.31
C ASN A 61 0.36 8.92 5.84
N LEU A 62 1.56 9.09 5.25
CA LEU A 62 2.78 8.33 5.52
C LEU A 62 3.79 9.12 6.36
N LEU A 63 3.63 10.45 6.39
CA LEU A 63 4.39 11.36 7.26
C LEU A 63 3.79 11.47 8.67
N GLU A 64 2.60 10.93 8.90
CA GLU A 64 1.97 10.91 10.22
C GLU A 64 2.69 9.95 11.19
N SER A 65 2.45 10.13 12.49
CA SER A 65 2.97 9.23 13.54
C SER A 65 2.36 7.83 13.53
N LYS A 66 1.30 7.61 12.72
CA LYS A 66 0.67 6.32 12.55
C LYS A 66 1.55 5.41 11.70
N GLY A 67 1.50 4.11 11.98
CA GLY A 67 2.32 3.14 11.27
C GLY A 67 1.92 2.94 9.82
N LEU A 68 2.87 2.50 8.99
CA LEU A 68 2.69 2.34 7.53
C LEU A 68 1.66 1.28 7.14
N ALA A 69 1.36 0.33 8.03
CA ALA A 69 0.27 -0.64 7.85
C ALA A 69 -1.11 -0.10 8.31
N THR A 70 -1.15 1.08 8.93
CA THR A 70 -2.40 1.67 9.40
C THR A 70 -3.25 2.05 8.20
N PRO A 71 -4.49 1.54 8.09
CA PRO A 71 -5.37 1.86 6.97
C PRO A 71 -5.55 3.36 6.80
N GLY A 72 -5.64 3.77 5.53
CA GLY A 72 -6.11 5.10 5.17
C GLY A 72 -7.62 5.24 5.33
N HIS A 73 -8.16 6.31 4.77
CA HIS A 73 -9.57 6.65 4.86
C HIS A 73 -10.30 6.27 3.56
N GLY A 74 -10.97 5.12 3.56
CA GLY A 74 -11.94 4.79 2.50
C GLY A 74 -11.38 4.42 1.15
N ALA A 75 -12.13 4.79 0.11
CA ALA A 75 -11.76 4.59 -1.28
C ALA A 75 -10.71 5.63 -1.69
N ALA A 76 -9.81 5.22 -2.60
CA ALA A 76 -8.84 6.13 -3.17
C ALA A 76 -9.51 7.21 -4.03
N VAL A 77 -9.10 8.46 -3.88
CA VAL A 77 -9.68 9.59 -4.63
C VAL A 77 -9.13 9.72 -6.05
N ASP A 78 -7.90 9.26 -6.27
CA ASP A 78 -7.25 9.22 -7.58
C ASP A 78 -6.15 8.13 -7.64
N GLN A 79 -5.29 8.20 -8.66
CA GLN A 79 -4.24 7.20 -8.89
C GLN A 79 -3.09 7.29 -7.87
N ILE A 80 -2.75 8.49 -7.40
CA ILE A 80 -1.71 8.69 -6.37
C ILE A 80 -2.22 8.11 -5.05
N ASP A 81 -3.44 8.47 -4.68
CA ASP A 81 -4.09 7.97 -3.47
C ASP A 81 -4.29 6.44 -3.52
N HIS A 82 -4.52 5.89 -4.72
CA HIS A 82 -4.61 4.46 -4.95
C HIS A 82 -3.27 3.74 -4.74
N ALA A 83 -2.16 4.32 -5.20
CA ALA A 83 -0.82 3.78 -4.95
C ALA A 83 -0.54 3.71 -3.44
N CYS A 84 -0.89 4.76 -2.70
CA CYS A 84 -0.75 4.79 -1.24
C CYS A 84 -1.66 3.79 -0.53
N LYS A 85 -2.90 3.62 -1.01
CA LYS A 85 -3.81 2.62 -0.48
C LYS A 85 -3.23 1.21 -0.67
N ASN A 86 -2.75 0.89 -1.88
CA ASN A 86 -2.12 -0.40 -2.18
C ASN A 86 -0.90 -0.64 -1.30
N TYR A 87 -0.09 0.41 -1.09
CA TYR A 87 1.09 0.34 -0.25
C TYR A 87 0.74 -0.03 1.20
N LYS A 88 -0.23 0.66 1.80
CA LYS A 88 -0.71 0.38 3.16
C LYS A 88 -1.32 -1.01 3.30
N ASP A 89 -2.12 -1.43 2.31
CA ASP A 89 -2.68 -2.77 2.26
C ASP A 89 -1.56 -3.83 2.18
N CYS A 90 -0.50 -3.58 1.40
CA CYS A 90 0.66 -4.46 1.29
C CYS A 90 1.41 -4.57 2.61
N GLN A 91 1.74 -3.45 3.25
CA GLN A 91 2.39 -3.40 4.56
C GLN A 91 1.58 -4.16 5.63
N ARG A 92 0.25 -3.98 5.61
CA ARG A 92 -0.64 -4.74 6.49
C ARG A 92 -0.65 -6.24 6.18
N CYS A 93 -0.57 -6.62 4.92
CA CYS A 93 -0.51 -8.02 4.55
C CYS A 93 0.77 -8.71 5.03
N VAL A 94 1.90 -8.01 4.97
CA VAL A 94 3.15 -8.48 5.57
C VAL A 94 2.95 -8.76 7.06
N GLN A 95 2.30 -7.86 7.79
CA GLN A 95 2.05 -8.07 9.22
C GLN A 95 1.10 -9.25 9.52
N ILE A 96 0.10 -9.47 8.67
CA ILE A 96 -0.86 -10.58 8.81
C ILE A 96 -0.17 -11.93 8.61
N GLU A 97 0.68 -12.06 7.59
CA GLU A 97 1.24 -13.36 7.20
C GLU A 97 2.61 -13.65 7.82
N ASP A 98 3.45 -12.64 8.00
CA ASP A 98 4.82 -12.82 8.51
C ASP A 98 4.97 -12.45 9.98
N GLY A 99 3.96 -11.83 10.59
CA GLY A 99 3.95 -11.42 11.99
C GLY A 99 3.98 -9.90 12.18
N SER A 100 3.42 -9.42 13.30
CA SER A 100 3.28 -7.99 13.60
C SER A 100 4.62 -7.22 13.69
N GLU A 101 5.70 -7.92 14.00
CA GLU A 101 7.08 -7.42 14.03
C GLU A 101 7.64 -7.11 12.63
N CYS A 102 6.99 -7.61 11.58
CA CYS A 102 7.33 -7.33 10.20
C CYS A 102 6.80 -5.98 9.76
N ASN A 103 7.49 -4.94 10.22
CA ASN A 103 7.19 -3.55 9.92
C ASN A 103 8.47 -2.74 9.74
N LEU A 104 8.37 -1.65 8.98
CA LEU A 104 9.48 -0.74 8.72
C LEU A 104 9.73 0.28 9.86
N GLU A 105 8.98 0.18 10.96
CA GLU A 105 9.10 1.08 12.11
C GLU A 105 9.95 0.49 13.25
N GLY A 106 10.27 -0.81 13.15
CA GLY A 106 11.05 -1.53 14.14
C GLY A 106 12.57 -1.43 13.92
N PRO A 107 13.38 -1.87 14.91
CA PRO A 107 14.84 -1.81 14.85
C PRO A 107 15.46 -2.69 13.75
N ASN A 108 14.70 -3.64 13.19
CA ASN A 108 15.14 -4.56 12.13
C ASN A 108 14.54 -4.21 10.75
N ALA A 109 14.03 -2.99 10.58
CA ALA A 109 13.31 -2.51 9.39
C ALA A 109 14.11 -2.51 8.08
N LEU A 110 15.43 -2.74 8.11
CA LEU A 110 16.26 -2.68 6.93
C LEU A 110 16.25 -4.00 6.14
N TYR A 111 15.82 -3.90 4.89
CA TYR A 111 15.99 -4.93 3.88
C TYR A 111 17.18 -4.65 2.96
N LYS A 112 17.60 -5.66 2.20
CA LYS A 112 18.71 -5.60 1.26
C LYS A 112 18.17 -5.32 -0.15
N LEU A 113 18.54 -4.16 -0.67
CA LEU A 113 18.25 -3.75 -2.04
C LEU A 113 19.50 -3.93 -2.91
N GLY A 114 19.31 -4.49 -4.10
CA GLY A 114 20.35 -4.61 -5.13
C GLY A 114 19.91 -3.91 -6.41
N PHE A 115 20.84 -3.71 -7.34
CA PHE A 115 20.58 -3.16 -8.66
C PHE A 115 21.07 -4.13 -9.73
N LEU A 116 20.22 -4.45 -10.70
CA LEU A 116 20.56 -5.30 -11.85
C LEU A 116 20.11 -4.59 -13.12
N SER A 117 21.06 -4.31 -14.02
CA SER A 117 20.80 -3.52 -15.24
C SER A 117 20.10 -2.19 -14.91
N ASP A 118 20.62 -1.49 -13.90
CA ASP A 118 20.09 -0.26 -13.33
C ASP A 118 18.67 -0.36 -12.75
N GLN A 119 18.07 -1.54 -12.62
CA GLN A 119 16.76 -1.72 -12.00
C GLN A 119 16.89 -2.24 -10.55
N PRO A 120 16.18 -1.65 -9.58
CA PRO A 120 16.22 -2.13 -8.20
C PRO A 120 15.53 -3.48 -8.06
N TYR A 121 16.12 -4.37 -7.26
CA TYR A 121 15.56 -5.68 -6.94
C TYR A 121 15.79 -6.06 -5.48
N CYS A 122 14.83 -6.77 -4.91
CA CYS A 122 14.89 -7.21 -3.52
C CYS A 122 15.77 -8.45 -3.38
N MET A 123 16.77 -8.39 -2.49
CA MET A 123 17.78 -9.46 -2.34
C MET A 123 17.47 -10.44 -1.21
N ASN A 124 16.62 -10.08 -0.25
CA ASN A 124 16.28 -10.95 0.88
C ASN A 124 15.63 -12.26 0.42
N PRO A 125 15.79 -13.38 1.15
CA PRO A 125 15.22 -14.66 0.75
C PRO A 125 13.71 -14.60 0.45
N VAL A 126 13.27 -15.38 -0.54
CA VAL A 126 11.84 -15.52 -0.86
C VAL A 126 11.08 -16.02 0.37
N LYS A 127 9.85 -15.53 0.59
CA LYS A 127 9.03 -15.76 1.79
C LYS A 127 9.59 -15.18 3.10
N SER A 128 10.60 -14.31 3.05
CA SER A 128 11.03 -13.58 4.25
C SER A 128 10.28 -12.27 4.40
N CYS A 129 9.97 -11.92 5.64
CA CYS A 129 9.52 -10.60 6.09
C CYS A 129 10.15 -9.42 5.32
N ASN A 130 11.49 -9.32 5.37
CA ASN A 130 12.24 -8.24 4.72
C ASN A 130 12.12 -8.27 3.19
N ARG A 131 11.88 -9.45 2.59
CA ARG A 131 11.60 -9.55 1.16
C ARG A 131 10.24 -8.95 0.84
N HIS A 132 9.20 -9.31 1.59
CA HIS A 132 7.87 -8.79 1.33
C HIS A 132 7.79 -7.27 1.57
N LEU A 133 8.42 -6.75 2.62
CA LEU A 133 8.53 -5.29 2.86
C LEU A 133 9.19 -4.58 1.67
N CYS A 134 10.31 -5.12 1.18
CA CYS A 134 11.00 -4.56 0.01
C CYS A 134 10.12 -4.54 -1.24
N GLU A 135 9.39 -5.63 -1.52
CA GLU A 135 8.50 -5.65 -2.70
C GLU A 135 7.34 -4.65 -2.53
N CYS A 136 6.81 -4.46 -1.32
CA CYS A 136 5.80 -3.42 -1.05
C CYS A 136 6.33 -2.01 -1.36
N ASP A 137 7.52 -1.66 -0.85
CA ASP A 137 8.13 -0.34 -1.07
C ASP A 137 8.46 -0.12 -2.56
N LYS A 138 8.98 -1.16 -3.23
CA LYS A 138 9.29 -1.10 -4.66
C LYS A 138 8.03 -0.88 -5.49
N GLN A 139 6.97 -1.65 -5.22
CA GLN A 139 5.68 -1.48 -5.92
C GLN A 139 5.15 -0.07 -5.71
N PHE A 140 5.19 0.44 -4.49
CA PHE A 140 4.70 1.78 -4.19
C PHE A 140 5.46 2.85 -4.98
N ALA A 141 6.79 2.79 -5.00
CA ALA A 141 7.60 3.75 -5.76
C ALA A 141 7.33 3.66 -7.28
N GLU A 142 7.14 2.45 -7.83
CA GLU A 142 6.75 2.24 -9.22
C GLU A 142 5.36 2.80 -9.55
N GLU A 143 4.36 2.49 -8.72
CA GLU A 143 2.98 2.97 -8.90
C GLU A 143 2.91 4.49 -8.75
N LEU A 144 3.63 5.05 -7.79
CA LEU A 144 3.67 6.49 -7.57
C LEU A 144 4.29 7.22 -8.76
N LYS A 145 5.40 6.72 -9.32
CA LYS A 145 5.99 7.24 -10.56
C LYS A 145 5.00 7.29 -11.71
N GLN A 146 4.21 6.24 -11.89
CA GLN A 146 3.19 6.17 -12.94
C GLN A 146 2.03 7.13 -12.69
N ALA A 147 1.70 7.38 -11.42
CA ALA A 147 0.61 8.25 -11.00
C ALA A 147 0.98 9.75 -10.99
N LEU A 148 2.27 10.10 -10.92
CA LEU A 148 2.73 11.50 -10.87
C LEU A 148 2.10 12.43 -11.93
N PRO A 149 1.93 12.03 -13.21
CA PRO A 149 1.33 12.89 -14.23
C PRO A 149 -0.12 13.28 -13.94
N PHE A 150 -0.80 12.57 -13.03
CA PHE A 150 -2.20 12.78 -12.66
C PHE A 150 -2.36 13.55 -11.35
N TYR A 151 -1.30 14.20 -10.87
CA TYR A 151 -1.36 15.03 -9.67
C TYR A 151 -2.43 16.12 -9.77
N ASP A 152 -3.30 16.17 -8.77
CA ASP A 152 -4.31 17.22 -8.60
C ASP A 152 -4.08 17.94 -7.27
N SER A 153 -3.82 19.25 -7.36
CA SER A 153 -3.58 20.08 -6.19
C SER A 153 -4.78 20.17 -5.24
N GLN A 154 -6.00 19.80 -5.66
CA GLN A 154 -7.18 19.74 -4.80
C GLN A 154 -7.09 18.63 -3.74
N PHE A 155 -6.27 17.61 -3.99
CA PHE A 155 -6.05 16.50 -3.05
C PHE A 155 -4.70 16.64 -2.32
N SER A 156 -3.97 17.74 -2.51
CA SER A 156 -2.78 18.05 -1.73
C SER A 156 -3.12 18.23 -0.24
N ASN A 157 -2.13 18.04 0.63
CA ASN A 157 -2.33 18.17 2.07
C ASN A 157 -2.88 19.54 2.52
N GLU A 158 -2.58 20.60 1.78
CA GLU A 158 -3.04 21.96 2.09
C GLU A 158 -4.51 22.20 1.72
N ASN A 159 -4.97 21.58 0.63
CA ASN A 159 -6.29 21.87 0.05
C ASN A 159 -7.32 20.78 0.34
N HIS A 160 -6.88 19.56 0.64
CA HIS A 160 -7.77 18.42 0.76
C HIS A 160 -8.57 18.45 2.06
N ASP A 161 -9.89 18.57 1.93
CA ASP A 161 -10.81 18.40 3.04
C ASP A 161 -10.95 16.92 3.40
N ARG A 162 -10.11 16.47 4.34
CA ARG A 162 -10.08 15.08 4.85
C ARG A 162 -11.40 14.62 5.47
N SER A 163 -12.31 15.53 5.83
CA SER A 163 -13.66 15.14 6.30
C SER A 163 -14.48 14.44 5.21
N LYS A 164 -14.12 14.66 3.93
CA LYS A 164 -14.74 14.01 2.77
C LYS A 164 -14.21 12.61 2.51
N CYS A 165 -13.10 12.22 3.15
CA CYS A 165 -12.63 10.86 3.09
C CYS A 165 -13.62 9.96 3.82
N GLN A 166 -14.38 9.19 3.06
CA GLN A 166 -15.35 8.27 3.63
C GLN A 166 -14.62 7.23 4.46
N HIS A 167 -14.95 7.06 5.73
CA HIS A 167 -14.60 5.82 6.40
C HIS A 167 -15.38 4.68 5.73
N LYS A 168 -14.75 3.50 5.58
CA LYS A 168 -15.32 2.33 4.87
C LYS A 168 -16.84 2.28 5.10
N PRO A 169 -17.68 2.36 4.04
CA PRO A 169 -19.12 2.23 4.22
C PRO A 169 -19.38 0.88 4.90
N LYS A 170 -20.24 0.87 5.93
CA LYS A 170 -20.83 -0.39 6.40
C LYS A 170 -21.47 -1.04 5.18
N LEU A 171 -20.98 -2.20 4.74
CA LEU A 171 -21.58 -2.92 3.63
C LEU A 171 -22.98 -3.38 4.04
N SER A 172 -23.97 -2.55 3.72
CA SER A 172 -25.38 -2.88 3.79
C SER A 172 -25.71 -3.71 2.54
N PHE A 173 -25.58 -5.03 2.65
CA PHE A 173 -26.12 -5.93 1.63
C PHE A 173 -27.62 -6.11 1.88
N ASN A 174 -28.44 -5.36 1.13
CA ASN A 174 -29.87 -5.63 1.04
C ASN A 174 -30.12 -6.87 0.15
N SER A 175 -30.49 -7.96 0.83
CA SER A 175 -31.35 -9.10 0.43
C SER A 175 -31.06 -9.91 -0.83
N SER A 176 -30.85 -11.23 -0.63
CA SER A 176 -31.81 -12.26 -1.08
C SER A 176 -31.52 -13.66 -0.47
N PRO A 177 -32.52 -14.56 -0.42
CA PRO A 177 -32.83 -15.36 0.76
C PRO A 177 -32.05 -16.68 0.88
N ARG A 178 -31.72 -17.06 2.13
CA ARG A 178 -31.34 -18.44 2.46
C ARG A 178 -32.54 -19.36 2.20
N MET A 179 -32.48 -20.20 1.17
CA MET A 179 -33.17 -21.47 1.23
C MET A 179 -32.57 -22.30 2.37
N ARG A 180 -33.38 -22.62 3.38
CA ARG A 180 -33.08 -23.71 4.31
C ARG A 180 -33.71 -24.99 3.74
N PRO A 181 -33.04 -26.15 3.80
CA PRO A 181 -33.68 -27.41 3.47
C PRO A 181 -34.81 -27.70 4.48
N MET A 182 -35.96 -28.11 3.97
CA MET A 182 -37.05 -28.70 4.77
C MET A 182 -36.62 -30.05 5.34
N GLY A 183 -36.96 -30.31 6.61
CA GLY A 183 -36.90 -31.65 7.21
C GLY A 183 -37.05 -31.73 8.73
N VAL A 184 -38.31 -31.60 9.23
CA VAL A 184 -39.02 -32.27 10.37
C VAL A 184 -38.17 -32.75 11.58
N THR A 185 -38.43 -32.42 12.86
CA THR A 185 -39.64 -32.66 13.72
C THR A 185 -39.58 -31.89 15.05
N GLY A 186 -40.73 -31.51 15.60
CA GLY A 186 -40.98 -31.54 17.06
C GLY A 186 -41.03 -30.21 17.82
N ASP A 187 -42.26 -29.84 18.20
CA ASP A 187 -42.64 -29.21 19.48
C ASP A 187 -42.27 -27.73 19.77
N GLY A 188 -43.15 -26.86 19.26
CA GLY A 188 -43.92 -25.89 20.05
C GLY A 188 -43.20 -24.91 20.98
N PHE A 189 -43.04 -23.65 20.53
CA PHE A 189 -43.12 -22.48 21.42
C PHE A 189 -43.80 -21.29 20.72
N ASN A 190 -44.80 -20.74 21.42
CA ASN A 190 -45.72 -19.70 20.97
C ASN A 190 -45.03 -18.37 20.63
N PHE A 191 -45.42 -17.78 19.50
CA PHE A 191 -45.17 -16.38 19.16
C PHE A 191 -46.20 -15.47 19.85
N ILE A 192 -45.74 -14.50 20.63
CA ILE A 192 -46.46 -13.22 20.84
C ILE A 192 -45.44 -12.08 20.78
N GLY A 193 -45.63 -11.18 19.80
CA GLY A 193 -45.27 -9.76 19.91
C GLY A 193 -43.99 -9.27 19.23
N GLY A 194 -44.15 -8.69 18.02
CA GLY A 194 -43.34 -7.57 17.50
C GLY A 194 -41.84 -7.77 17.34
N GLY A 195 -41.40 -8.42 16.26
CA GLY A 195 -39.98 -8.54 15.91
C GLY A 195 -39.53 -7.46 14.92
N ASP A 196 -38.80 -6.46 15.40
CA ASP A 196 -37.89 -5.68 14.57
C ASP A 196 -36.96 -6.66 13.83
N LYS A 197 -36.89 -6.53 12.50
CA LYS A 197 -35.99 -7.32 11.67
C LYS A 197 -34.55 -6.97 12.05
N ALA A 198 -33.96 -7.75 12.95
CA ALA A 198 -32.51 -7.73 13.17
C ALA A 198 -31.83 -8.24 11.90
N SER A 199 -31.51 -7.33 10.99
CA SER A 199 -30.50 -7.53 9.96
C SER A 199 -29.19 -7.80 10.67
N THR A 200 -28.65 -9.02 10.54
CA THR A 200 -27.25 -9.27 10.89
C THR A 200 -26.39 -8.54 9.85
N GLU A 201 -26.11 -7.26 10.11
CA GLU A 201 -25.05 -6.53 9.42
C GLU A 201 -23.75 -7.32 9.63
N MET A 202 -23.18 -7.87 8.56
CA MET A 202 -21.86 -8.48 8.62
C MET A 202 -20.86 -7.33 8.60
N PHE A 203 -20.43 -6.88 9.78
CA PHE A 203 -19.35 -5.92 9.91
C PHE A 203 -18.08 -6.59 9.39
N LEU A 204 -17.49 -6.07 8.31
CA LEU A 204 -16.14 -6.42 7.91
C LEU A 204 -15.20 -5.93 9.00
N HIS A 205 -14.83 -6.81 9.94
CA HIS A 205 -13.80 -6.49 10.89
C HIS A 205 -12.45 -6.53 10.19
N ASP A 206 -11.56 -5.63 10.61
CA ASP A 206 -10.21 -5.59 10.07
C ASP A 206 -9.45 -6.92 10.31
N ASP A 207 -9.87 -7.70 11.31
CA ASP A 207 -9.34 -9.04 11.60
C ASP A 207 -9.73 -10.11 10.56
N ASP A 208 -10.76 -9.85 9.75
CA ASP A 208 -11.20 -10.75 8.67
C ASP A 208 -10.45 -10.50 7.34
N ALA A 209 -9.48 -9.60 7.34
CA ALA A 209 -8.65 -9.32 6.17
C ALA A 209 -7.69 -10.49 5.91
N LYS A 210 -7.71 -10.99 4.68
CA LYS A 210 -6.75 -11.97 4.17
C LYS A 210 -5.89 -11.36 3.08
N CYS A 211 -4.81 -12.06 2.71
CA CYS A 211 -3.81 -11.53 1.79
C CYS A 211 -3.67 -12.36 0.51
N CYS A 212 -3.60 -11.64 -0.61
CA CYS A 212 -3.59 -12.19 -1.95
C CYS A 212 -2.35 -11.70 -2.71
N GLY A 213 -1.61 -12.61 -3.34
CA GLY A 213 -0.48 -12.27 -4.19
C GLY A 213 0.57 -13.37 -4.25
N PRO A 214 1.67 -13.16 -5.00
CA PRO A 214 2.75 -14.13 -5.11
C PRO A 214 3.51 -14.29 -3.79
N SER A 215 4.22 -15.41 -3.63
CA SER A 215 5.03 -15.70 -2.43
C SER A 215 6.26 -14.81 -2.26
N THR A 216 6.59 -14.00 -3.27
CA THR A 216 7.62 -12.96 -3.17
C THR A 216 7.05 -11.66 -2.63
N GLY A 217 5.73 -11.45 -2.73
CA GLY A 217 5.12 -10.12 -2.71
C GLY A 217 5.24 -9.42 -4.06
N PRO A 218 4.63 -8.24 -4.21
CA PRO A 218 3.74 -7.57 -3.26
C PRO A 218 2.35 -8.23 -3.12
N LYS A 219 1.63 -7.95 -2.04
CA LYS A 219 0.31 -8.53 -1.74
C LYS A 219 -0.77 -7.46 -1.55
N LYS A 220 -2.03 -7.85 -1.73
CA LYS A 220 -3.21 -7.00 -1.48
C LYS A 220 -4.16 -7.67 -0.50
N ILE A 221 -4.89 -6.83 0.25
CA ILE A 221 -5.95 -7.29 1.14
C ILE A 221 -7.16 -7.74 0.32
N TYR A 222 -7.76 -8.85 0.73
CA TYR A 222 -9.08 -9.30 0.28
C TYR A 222 -9.88 -9.84 1.47
N HIS A 223 -11.19 -9.99 1.29
CA HIS A 223 -12.10 -10.50 2.31
C HIS A 223 -12.90 -11.68 1.76
N ASP A 224 -12.68 -12.87 2.33
CA ASP A 224 -13.42 -14.08 1.98
C ASP A 224 -14.85 -14.08 2.55
N ALA A 225 -15.07 -13.40 3.69
CA ALA A 225 -16.38 -13.24 4.31
C ALA A 225 -17.41 -12.61 3.36
N VAL A 226 -17.01 -11.61 2.57
CA VAL A 226 -17.82 -10.99 1.49
C VAL A 226 -17.58 -11.62 0.12
N LYS A 227 -16.90 -12.77 0.07
CA LYS A 227 -16.71 -13.61 -1.12
C LYS A 227 -15.98 -12.91 -2.25
N GLN A 228 -14.90 -12.23 -1.91
CA GLN A 228 -13.95 -11.77 -2.92
C GLN A 228 -13.06 -12.93 -3.37
N CYS A 229 -12.91 -13.11 -4.68
CA CYS A 229 -11.93 -14.00 -5.28
C CYS A 229 -10.57 -13.32 -5.38
N CYS A 230 -9.49 -14.11 -5.42
CA CYS A 230 -8.11 -13.62 -5.42
C CYS A 230 -7.34 -14.25 -6.58
N ASN A 231 -6.85 -13.45 -7.52
CA ASN A 231 -5.85 -13.92 -8.48
C ASN A 231 -4.44 -13.74 -7.88
N PRO A 232 -3.75 -14.83 -7.51
CA PRO A 232 -2.43 -14.72 -6.87
C PRO A 232 -1.36 -14.17 -7.82
N THR A 233 -1.54 -14.29 -9.14
CA THR A 233 -0.57 -13.83 -10.14
C THR A 233 -0.82 -12.37 -10.55
N LYS A 234 -2.08 -11.98 -10.74
CA LYS A 234 -2.45 -10.63 -11.21
C LYS A 234 -2.69 -9.63 -10.08
N LYS A 235 -2.79 -10.10 -8.83
CA LYS A 235 -3.19 -9.28 -7.66
C LYS A 235 -4.56 -8.61 -7.85
N GLU A 236 -5.42 -9.25 -8.62
CA GLU A 236 -6.77 -8.77 -8.91
C GLU A 236 -7.77 -9.46 -7.97
N TYR A 237 -8.84 -8.72 -7.64
CA TYR A 237 -9.94 -9.21 -6.82
C TYR A 237 -11.27 -8.83 -7.47
N PHE A 238 -12.27 -9.69 -7.31
CA PHE A 238 -13.65 -9.38 -7.69
C PHE A 238 -14.63 -10.09 -6.76
N LEU A 239 -15.81 -9.52 -6.61
CA LEU A 239 -16.90 -10.11 -5.82
C LEU A 239 -17.55 -11.23 -6.62
N ALA A 240 -17.59 -12.44 -6.05
CA ALA A 240 -18.22 -13.60 -6.64
C ALA A 240 -19.18 -14.27 -5.64
N ASN A 241 -20.07 -15.13 -6.13
CA ASN A 241 -20.78 -16.03 -5.21
C ASN A 241 -19.89 -17.23 -4.82
N ILE A 242 -20.33 -18.02 -3.83
CA ILE A 242 -19.57 -19.20 -3.36
C ILE A 242 -19.35 -20.15 -4.53
N GLY A 243 -18.10 -20.52 -4.78
CA GLY A 243 -17.74 -21.50 -5.80
C GLY A 243 -17.70 -20.95 -7.23
N GLU A 244 -17.81 -19.62 -7.41
CA GLU A 244 -17.79 -18.97 -8.73
C GLU A 244 -16.44 -18.31 -9.07
N CYS A 245 -15.42 -18.46 -8.21
CA CYS A 245 -14.09 -17.96 -8.55
C CYS A 245 -13.53 -18.72 -9.76
N PRO A 246 -13.06 -18.02 -10.81
CA PRO A 246 -12.39 -18.64 -11.94
C PRO A 246 -11.29 -19.58 -11.47
N PRO A 247 -11.00 -20.65 -12.24
CA PRO A 247 -10.01 -21.64 -11.85
C PRO A 247 -8.63 -21.06 -11.52
N ASP A 248 -8.25 -19.95 -12.18
CA ASP A 248 -6.98 -19.22 -11.97
C ASP A 248 -7.02 -18.18 -10.82
N TRP A 249 -8.14 -18.09 -10.10
CA TRP A 249 -8.40 -17.16 -8.98
C TRP A 249 -8.75 -17.89 -7.68
N ASN A 250 -8.54 -19.21 -7.67
CA ASN A 250 -8.65 -20.03 -6.48
C ASN A 250 -7.25 -20.20 -5.88
N LEU A 251 -7.18 -20.04 -4.56
CA LEU A 251 -5.98 -20.24 -3.73
C LEU A 251 -5.58 -21.71 -3.69
#